data_AF-A0A2V9IRB5-F1
#
_entry.id   AF-A0A2V9IRB5-F1
#
_cell.length_a   1.000
_cell.length_b   1.000
_cell.length_c   1.000
_cell.angle_alpha   90.00
_cell.angle_beta   90.00
_cell.angle_gamma   90.00
#
_symmetry.space_group_name_H-M   'P 1'
#
loop_
_entity.id
_entity.type
_entity.pdbx_description
1 polymer ?
#
loop_
_entity_poly.entity_id
_entity_poly.type
_entity_poly.pdbx_seq_one_letter_code
_entity_poly.pdbx_strand_id
1 'polypeptide(L)'
;APCEPVCPTYASYHNPEGLNAQIYNRCVGTRYCANACPYTVRFFNFYNPVWDKPLHLQLNPDVSVREVGVMEKCTFCVQRIKSAEIQAEAERRGLKDGEFNPACVQSCPPKALVFGDLSDPESDVSRLARSRRGTKLLGELGTLPNVTYLEKDS
;
A
#
# COMPACT_ATOMS: atom_id res chain seq x y z
N ALA A 1 -4.94 -12.17 -3.28
CA ALA A 1 -3.49 -12.00 -3.43
C ALA A 1 -2.74 -13.24 -2.94
N PRO A 2 -1.72 -13.72 -3.66
CA PRO A 2 -1.05 -15.01 -3.35
C PRO A 2 -0.27 -15.02 -2.02
N CYS A 3 0.15 -13.86 -1.54
CA CYS A 3 0.91 -13.71 -0.29
C CYS A 3 0.06 -13.77 0.99
N GLU A 4 -1.27 -13.85 0.89
CA GLU A 4 -2.19 -13.95 2.03
C GLU A 4 -2.46 -15.38 2.50
N PRO A 5 -2.94 -16.32 1.64
CA PRO A 5 -3.29 -17.67 2.09
C PRO A 5 -2.10 -18.46 2.63
N VAL A 6 -0.87 -18.04 2.29
CA VAL A 6 0.37 -18.65 2.78
C VAL A 6 0.78 -18.19 4.18
N CYS A 7 0.10 -17.18 4.75
CA CYS A 7 0.42 -16.68 6.09
C CYS A 7 -0.34 -17.49 7.16
N PRO A 8 0.34 -18.32 7.97
CA PRO A 8 -0.34 -19.23 8.91
C PRO A 8 -1.08 -18.49 10.03
N THR A 9 -0.68 -17.25 10.32
CA THR A 9 -1.29 -16.43 11.36
C THR A 9 -2.27 -15.40 10.81
N TYR A 10 -2.53 -15.32 9.49
CA TYR A 10 -3.36 -14.26 8.91
C TYR A 10 -2.86 -12.84 9.21
N ALA A 11 -1.53 -12.65 9.24
CA ALA A 11 -0.92 -11.32 9.37
C ALA A 11 -1.06 -10.47 8.09
N SER A 12 -1.52 -11.06 6.99
CA SER A 12 -1.85 -10.36 5.74
C SER A 12 -3.21 -10.79 5.25
N TYR A 13 -4.03 -9.82 4.83
CA TYR A 13 -5.41 -10.04 4.38
C TYR A 13 -5.89 -8.88 3.48
N HIS A 14 -6.93 -9.09 2.67
CA HIS A 14 -7.62 -7.98 2.01
C HIS A 14 -8.54 -7.28 3.00
N ASN A 15 -8.40 -5.98 3.16
CA ASN A 15 -9.35 -5.16 3.91
C ASN A 15 -10.60 -4.83 3.06
N PRO A 16 -11.66 -4.28 3.67
CA PRO A 16 -12.88 -3.88 2.95
C PRO A 16 -12.64 -2.87 1.82
N GLU A 17 -11.59 -2.06 1.92
CA GLU A 17 -11.17 -1.08 0.91
C GLU A 17 -10.41 -1.73 -0.28
N GLY A 18 -10.23 -3.05 -0.28
CA GLY A 18 -9.57 -3.80 -1.36
C GLY A 18 -8.04 -3.72 -1.34
N LEU A 19 -7.44 -3.21 -0.26
CA LEU A 19 -6.00 -3.18 -0.02
C LEU A 19 -5.54 -4.48 0.61
N ASN A 20 -4.36 -4.95 0.18
CA ASN A 20 -3.65 -5.95 0.96
C ASN A 20 -3.11 -5.26 2.22
N ALA A 21 -3.66 -5.58 3.39
CA ALA A 21 -3.22 -5.08 4.69
C ALA A 21 -2.09 -5.96 5.26
N GLN A 22 -1.17 -5.37 6.03
CA GLN A 22 -0.13 -6.08 6.77
C GLN A 22 -0.24 -5.69 8.23
N ILE A 23 -0.55 -6.66 9.08
CA ILE A 23 -0.69 -6.50 10.52
C ILE A 23 0.63 -6.94 11.15
N TYR A 24 1.42 -5.96 11.59
CA TYR A 24 2.80 -6.18 12.02
C TYR A 24 2.89 -7.06 13.27
N ASN A 25 2.08 -6.78 14.29
CA ASN A 25 2.05 -7.50 15.57
C ASN A 25 1.51 -8.94 15.47
N ARG A 26 0.89 -9.32 14.34
CA ARG A 26 0.42 -10.69 14.08
C ARG A 26 1.43 -11.52 13.28
N CYS A 27 2.48 -10.88 12.76
CA CYS A 27 3.50 -11.54 11.96
C CYS A 27 4.47 -12.31 12.87
N VAL A 28 4.59 -13.62 12.64
CA VAL A 28 5.52 -14.51 13.37
C VAL A 28 6.80 -14.80 12.57
N GLY A 29 7.06 -14.05 11.50
CA GLY A 29 8.33 -14.13 10.77
C GLY A 29 8.57 -15.39 9.94
N THR A 30 7.53 -16.11 9.51
CA THR A 30 7.68 -17.31 8.65
C THR A 30 8.22 -17.01 7.26
N ARG A 31 8.12 -15.74 6.81
CA ARG A 31 8.62 -15.22 5.52
C ARG A 31 8.03 -15.86 4.26
N TYR A 32 7.10 -16.80 4.38
CA TYR A 32 6.54 -17.48 3.21
C TYR A 32 5.75 -16.53 2.28
N CYS A 33 5.16 -15.48 2.84
CA CYS A 33 4.51 -14.42 2.07
C CYS A 33 5.46 -13.66 1.14
N ALA A 34 6.77 -13.65 1.40
CA ALA A 34 7.76 -13.10 0.48
C ALA A 34 7.97 -14.00 -0.74
N ASN A 35 8.12 -15.31 -0.52
CA ASN A 35 8.28 -16.29 -1.60
C ASN A 35 7.02 -16.37 -2.49
N ALA A 36 5.84 -16.26 -1.89
CA ALA A 36 4.58 -16.31 -2.62
C ALA A 36 4.25 -15.00 -3.38
N CYS A 37 4.98 -13.91 -3.12
CA CYS A 37 4.75 -12.64 -3.81
C CYS A 37 5.54 -12.62 -5.12
N PRO A 38 4.89 -12.63 -6.30
CA PRO A 38 5.60 -12.68 -7.58
C PRO A 38 6.37 -11.39 -7.90
N TYR A 39 6.13 -10.32 -7.14
CA TYR A 39 6.79 -9.03 -7.29
C TYR A 39 7.94 -8.81 -6.31
N THR A 40 8.14 -9.72 -5.35
CA THR A 40 9.19 -9.61 -4.31
C THR A 40 9.17 -8.28 -3.53
N VAL A 41 7.98 -7.71 -3.33
CA VAL A 41 7.78 -6.40 -2.63
C VAL A 41 7.45 -6.54 -1.14
N ARG A 42 7.85 -7.66 -0.55
CA ARG A 42 7.65 -8.00 0.85
C ARG A 42 9.02 -8.05 1.52
N PHE A 43 9.28 -7.13 2.45
CA PHE A 43 10.59 -6.95 3.07
C PHE A 43 10.58 -7.49 4.49
N PHE A 44 11.61 -8.21 4.88
CA PHE A 44 11.72 -8.79 6.22
C PHE A 44 12.71 -7.99 7.06
N ASN A 45 12.32 -7.68 8.30
CA ASN A 45 13.24 -7.06 9.27
C ASN A 45 14.12 -8.13 9.90
N PHE A 46 15.37 -8.23 9.47
CA PHE A 46 16.36 -9.16 10.02
C PHE A 46 16.97 -8.70 11.34
N TYR A 47 16.93 -7.39 11.61
CA TYR A 47 17.54 -6.78 12.78
C TYR A 47 16.59 -5.74 13.36
N ASN A 48 16.79 -5.43 14.65
CA ASN A 48 16.09 -4.29 15.24
C ASN A 48 16.66 -2.99 14.68
N PRO A 49 15.82 -2.08 14.21
CA PRO A 49 16.27 -0.76 13.80
C PRO A 49 16.77 0.04 15.02
N VAL A 50 17.82 0.83 14.80
CA VAL A 50 18.42 1.71 15.82
C VAL A 50 18.39 3.13 15.27
N TRP A 51 17.96 4.08 16.10
CA TRP A 51 17.96 5.50 15.78
C TRP A 51 18.74 6.27 16.83
N ASP A 52 19.88 6.81 16.43
CA ASP A 52 20.67 7.70 17.28
C ASP A 52 19.86 8.93 17.66
N LYS A 53 20.07 9.49 18.85
CA LYS A 53 19.42 10.75 19.22
C LYS A 53 20.05 11.90 18.41
N PRO A 54 19.24 12.78 17.76
CA PRO A 54 17.79 12.95 17.88
C PRO A 54 16.94 12.34 16.74
N LEU A 55 17.47 11.44 15.92
CA LEU A 55 16.77 10.89 14.74
C LEU A 55 15.46 10.16 15.08
N HIS A 56 15.33 9.60 16.29
CA HIS A 56 14.07 9.02 16.77
C HIS A 56 12.88 10.00 16.73
N LEU A 57 13.12 11.32 16.72
CA LEU A 57 12.07 12.35 16.62
C LEU A 57 11.52 12.53 15.19
N GLN A 58 12.17 11.94 14.18
CA GLN A 58 11.71 12.01 12.77
C GLN A 58 10.67 10.93 12.45
N LEU A 59 10.40 10.00 13.38
CA LEU A 59 9.48 8.91 13.18
C LEU A 59 8.03 9.44 13.11
N ASN A 60 7.27 8.90 12.16
CA ASN A 60 5.87 9.23 12.03
C ASN A 60 5.07 8.52 13.15
N PRO A 61 4.31 9.25 13.99
CA PRO A 61 3.58 8.65 15.11
C PRO A 61 2.40 7.77 14.68
N ASP A 62 1.89 7.93 13.46
CA ASP A 62 0.74 7.19 12.93
C ASP A 62 1.13 5.88 12.24
N VAL A 63 2.43 5.59 12.16
CA VAL A 63 2.94 4.35 11.57
C VAL A 63 3.65 3.53 12.64
N SER A 64 3.21 2.28 12.82
CA SER A 64 3.90 1.36 13.73
C SER A 64 5.38 1.28 13.39
N VAL A 65 6.24 1.42 14.38
CA VAL A 65 7.67 1.09 14.28
C VAL A 65 7.80 -0.42 14.45
N ARG A 66 8.53 -1.09 13.57
CA ARG A 66 8.58 -2.55 13.52
C ARG A 66 9.88 -3.05 14.15
N GLU A 67 9.76 -4.17 14.85
CA GLU A 67 10.89 -4.90 15.41
C GLU A 67 11.42 -5.94 14.41
N VAL A 68 12.50 -6.60 14.79
CA VAL A 68 13.03 -7.79 14.12
C VAL A 68 11.95 -8.87 13.99
N GLY A 69 12.02 -9.68 12.93
CA GLY A 69 11.15 -10.83 12.76
C GLY A 69 9.81 -10.53 12.08
N VAL A 70 9.59 -9.28 11.65
CA VAL A 70 8.32 -8.85 11.04
C VAL A 70 8.47 -8.60 9.54
N MET A 71 7.43 -8.96 8.79
CA MET A 71 7.30 -8.64 7.37
C MET A 71 6.64 -7.29 7.15
N GLU A 72 7.15 -6.55 6.18
CA GLU A 72 6.66 -5.26 5.74
C GLU A 72 6.36 -5.27 4.24
N LYS A 73 5.59 -4.28 3.81
CA LYS A 73 5.33 -3.97 2.40
C LYS A 73 4.76 -2.56 2.26
N CYS A 74 4.60 -2.09 1.03
CA CYS A 74 3.76 -0.94 0.75
C CYS A 74 2.31 -1.21 1.22
N THR A 75 1.76 -0.30 2.02
CA THR A 75 0.36 -0.34 2.52
C THR A 75 -0.49 0.75 1.88
N PHE A 76 -0.04 1.35 0.77
CA PHE A 76 -0.62 2.57 0.19
C PHE A 76 -0.82 3.70 1.20
N CYS A 77 0.11 3.79 2.17
CA CYS A 77 0.05 4.76 3.26
C CYS A 77 -1.29 4.69 4.02
N VAL A 78 -1.68 3.49 4.46
CA VAL A 78 -2.92 3.23 5.20
C VAL A 78 -3.19 4.23 6.33
N GLN A 79 -2.15 4.73 7.00
CA GLN A 79 -2.28 5.76 8.01
C GLN A 79 -2.91 7.05 7.47
N ARG A 80 -2.57 7.48 6.25
CA ARG A 80 -3.16 8.65 5.59
C ARG A 80 -4.57 8.39 5.11
N ILE A 81 -4.84 7.17 4.63
CA ILE A 81 -6.19 6.74 4.24
C ILE A 81 -7.11 6.83 5.46
N LYS A 82 -6.71 6.23 6.58
CA LYS A 82 -7.51 6.22 7.82
C LYS A 82 -7.69 7.62 8.39
N SER A 83 -6.66 8.47 8.40
CA SER A 83 -6.82 9.87 8.83
C SER A 83 -7.84 10.63 7.97
N ALA A 84 -7.82 10.45 6.65
CA ALA A 84 -8.74 11.12 5.75
C ALA A 84 -10.19 10.59 5.89
N GLU A 85 -10.36 9.27 6.03
CA GLU A 85 -11.66 8.66 6.30
C GLU A 85 -12.28 9.17 7.61
N ILE A 86 -11.49 9.20 8.70
CA ILE A 86 -11.94 9.71 10.00
C ILE A 86 -12.37 11.18 9.90
N GLN A 87 -11.60 12.00 9.16
CA GLN A 87 -11.96 13.41 8.96
C GLN A 87 -13.24 13.57 8.13
N ALA A 88 -13.37 12.81 7.04
CA ALA A 88 -14.57 12.84 6.20
C ALA A 88 -15.83 12.38 6.97
N GLU A 89 -15.69 11.35 7.81
CA GLU A 89 -16.74 10.87 8.71
C GLU A 89 -17.13 11.93 9.75
N ALA A 90 -16.16 12.58 10.39
CA ALA A 90 -16.41 13.68 11.32
C ALA A 90 -17.17 14.85 10.66
N GLU A 91 -16.90 15.09 9.37
CA GLU A 91 -17.58 16.10 8.55
C GLU A 91 -18.89 15.60 7.91
N ARG A 92 -19.28 14.34 8.16
CA ARG A 92 -20.49 13.68 7.61
C ARG A 92 -20.56 13.73 6.09
N ARG A 93 -19.43 13.49 5.42
CA ARG A 93 -19.35 13.42 3.96
C ARG A 93 -18.51 12.23 3.50
N GLY A 94 -18.62 11.92 2.22
CA GLY A 94 -17.70 11.01 1.57
C GLY A 94 -16.30 11.61 1.42
N LEU A 95 -15.32 10.73 1.28
CA LEU A 95 -13.97 11.08 0.88
C LEU A 95 -13.96 11.59 -0.57
N LYS A 96 -13.23 12.66 -0.85
CA LYS A 96 -13.12 13.23 -2.20
C LYS A 96 -11.83 12.78 -2.88
N ASP A 97 -11.86 12.64 -4.20
CA ASP A 97 -10.64 12.36 -4.98
C ASP A 97 -9.61 13.48 -4.77
N GLY A 98 -8.34 13.10 -4.61
CA GLY A 98 -7.24 14.03 -4.34
C GLY A 98 -7.23 14.69 -2.94
N GLU A 99 -8.16 14.37 -2.03
CA GLU A 99 -8.21 14.93 -0.67
C GLU A 99 -6.97 14.60 0.17
N PHE A 100 -6.34 13.46 -0.09
CA PHE A 100 -5.01 13.12 0.41
C PHE A 100 -4.20 12.42 -0.68
N ASN A 101 -2.89 12.37 -0.47
CA ASN A 101 -1.99 11.62 -1.32
C ASN A 101 -1.07 10.72 -0.47
N PRO A 102 -0.80 9.48 -0.91
CA PRO A 102 0.30 8.69 -0.37
C PRO A 102 1.63 9.45 -0.45
N ALA A 103 2.56 9.14 0.45
CA ALA A 103 3.84 9.84 0.52
C ALA A 103 4.61 9.80 -0.82
N CYS A 104 4.59 8.66 -1.52
CA CYS A 104 5.23 8.52 -2.84
C CYS A 104 4.58 9.39 -3.93
N VAL A 105 3.26 9.55 -3.91
CA VAL A 105 2.52 10.40 -4.86
C VAL A 105 2.80 11.88 -4.59
N GLN A 106 2.68 12.30 -3.33
CA GLN A 106 2.94 13.70 -2.93
C GLN A 106 4.38 14.12 -3.25
N SER A 107 5.35 13.22 -3.10
CA SER A 107 6.77 13.52 -3.27
C SER A 107 7.24 13.48 -4.72
N CYS A 108 6.38 13.15 -5.69
CA CYS A 108 6.76 12.95 -7.09
C CYS A 108 6.54 14.23 -7.92
N PRO A 109 7.58 15.06 -8.21
CA PRO A 109 7.40 16.27 -9.00
C PRO A 109 6.82 16.06 -10.41
N PRO A 110 7.21 15.01 -11.18
CA PRO A 110 6.66 14.80 -12.52
C PRO A 110 5.25 14.19 -12.49
N LYS A 111 4.65 13.94 -11.31
CA LYS A 111 3.32 13.33 -11.15
C LYS A 111 3.20 11.98 -11.86
N ALA A 112 4.25 11.16 -11.79
CA ALA A 112 4.26 9.83 -12.38
C ALA A 112 3.35 8.83 -11.66
N LEU A 113 2.97 9.12 -10.42
CA LEU A 113 2.10 8.29 -9.60
C LEU A 113 0.78 9.03 -9.39
N VAL A 114 -0.33 8.33 -9.59
CA VAL A 114 -1.69 8.82 -9.31
C VAL A 114 -2.36 7.79 -8.41
N PHE A 115 -3.04 8.27 -7.37
CA PHE A 115 -3.71 7.44 -6.38
C PHE A 115 -5.10 8.00 -6.11
N GLY A 116 -6.07 7.12 -5.92
CA GLY A 116 -7.47 7.48 -5.67
C GLY A 116 -8.33 6.24 -5.56
N ASP A 117 -9.65 6.44 -5.59
CA ASP A 117 -10.63 5.36 -5.54
C ASP A 117 -10.86 4.77 -6.95
N LEU A 118 -10.59 3.48 -7.12
CA LEU A 118 -10.85 2.77 -8.38
C LEU A 118 -12.34 2.47 -8.62
N SER A 119 -13.16 2.51 -7.56
CA SER A 119 -14.61 2.28 -7.64
C SER A 119 -15.37 3.52 -8.13
N ASP A 120 -14.81 4.72 -7.91
CA ASP A 120 -15.32 5.96 -8.49
C ASP A 120 -14.92 6.06 -9.98
N PRO A 121 -15.88 6.03 -10.92
CA PRO A 121 -15.57 6.13 -12.35
C PRO A 121 -15.05 7.51 -12.77
N GLU A 122 -15.26 8.56 -11.97
CA GLU A 122 -14.82 9.93 -12.32
C GLU A 122 -13.41 10.25 -11.80
N SER A 123 -12.88 9.43 -10.87
CA SER A 123 -11.54 9.63 -10.31
C SER A 123 -10.45 9.59 -11.38
N ASP A 124 -9.38 10.35 -11.15
CA ASP A 124 -8.24 10.40 -12.08
C ASP A 124 -7.61 9.01 -12.26
N VAL A 125 -7.48 8.25 -11.17
CA VAL A 125 -6.91 6.90 -11.20
C VAL A 125 -7.77 5.93 -12.00
N SER A 126 -9.10 6.01 -11.87
CA SER A 126 -10.03 5.12 -12.57
C SER A 126 -10.06 5.38 -14.08
N ARG A 127 -9.94 6.66 -14.48
CA ARG A 127 -9.79 7.04 -15.89
C ARG A 127 -8.46 6.56 -16.48
N LEU A 128 -7.34 6.77 -15.76
CA LEU A 128 -6.02 6.31 -16.19
C LEU A 128 -5.93 4.78 -16.27
N ALA A 129 -6.51 4.06 -15.31
CA ALA A 129 -6.50 2.61 -15.27
C ALA A 129 -7.24 1.96 -16.45
N ARG A 130 -8.24 2.65 -17.02
CA ARG A 130 -9.01 2.22 -18.21
C ARG A 130 -8.42 2.73 -19.54
N SER A 131 -7.32 3.49 -19.49
CA SER A 131 -6.62 3.94 -20.69
C SER A 131 -6.10 2.76 -21.50
N ARG A 132 -6.02 2.92 -22.83
CA ARG A 132 -5.43 1.91 -23.73
C ARG A 132 -3.96 1.61 -23.43
N ARG A 133 -3.26 2.52 -22.74
CA ARG A 133 -1.87 2.33 -22.28
C ARG A 133 -1.77 1.59 -20.95
N GLY A 134 -2.89 1.29 -20.30
CA GLY A 134 -2.93 0.68 -18.98
C GLY A 134 -2.61 -0.80 -19.06
N THR A 135 -1.55 -1.23 -18.37
CA THR A 135 -1.15 -2.63 -18.26
C THR A 135 -0.98 -3.05 -16.81
N LYS A 136 -1.30 -4.31 -16.51
CA LYS A 136 -1.09 -4.94 -15.21
C LYS A 136 0.18 -5.78 -15.27
N LEU A 137 1.08 -5.56 -14.32
CA LEU A 137 2.34 -6.29 -14.25
C LEU A 137 2.09 -7.77 -13.94
N LEU A 138 2.68 -8.67 -14.74
CA LEU A 138 2.52 -10.12 -14.65
C LEU A 138 1.04 -10.57 -14.70
N GLY A 139 0.27 -10.02 -15.65
CA GLY A 139 -1.16 -10.29 -15.79
C GLY A 139 -1.50 -11.78 -15.99
N GLU A 140 -0.59 -12.54 -16.60
CA GLU A 140 -0.68 -13.98 -16.83
C GLU A 140 -0.79 -14.80 -15.52
N LEU A 141 -0.31 -14.26 -14.40
CA LEU A 141 -0.37 -14.93 -13.09
C LEU A 141 -1.74 -14.80 -12.40
N GLY A 142 -2.66 -14.00 -12.94
CA GLY A 142 -4.02 -13.85 -12.40
C GLY A 142 -4.08 -13.26 -10.99
N THR A 143 -3.06 -12.50 -10.58
CA THR A 143 -2.98 -11.86 -9.24
C THR A 143 -3.88 -10.64 -9.08
N LEU A 144 -4.38 -10.09 -10.19
CA LEU A 144 -5.26 -8.93 -10.28
C LEU A 144 -4.77 -7.73 -9.43
N PRO A 145 -3.56 -7.19 -9.69
CA PRO A 145 -3.01 -6.12 -8.87
C PRO A 145 -3.77 -4.79 -9.05
N ASN A 146 -3.94 -4.02 -7.98
CA ASN A 146 -4.60 -2.71 -8.03
C ASN A 146 -3.73 -1.61 -8.67
N VAL A 147 -2.42 -1.81 -8.80
CA VAL A 147 -1.54 -0.89 -9.53
C VAL A 147 -1.64 -1.15 -11.03
N THR A 148 -1.91 -0.10 -11.81
CA THR A 148 -1.83 -0.11 -13.27
C THR A 148 -0.63 0.71 -13.70
N TYR A 149 0.22 0.15 -14.56
CA TYR A 149 1.31 0.89 -15.20
C TYR A 149 0.82 1.47 -16.52
N LEU A 150 1.30 2.66 -16.86
CA LEU A 150 1.03 3.26 -18.16
C LEU A 150 2.26 3.08 -19.05
N GLU A 151 2.06 2.50 -20.23
CA GLU A 151 3.10 2.44 -21.26
C GLU A 151 3.52 3.85 -21.69
N LYS A 152 4.80 3.98 -22.06
CA LYS A 152 5.35 5.22 -22.59
C LYS A 152 4.68 5.51 -23.94
N ASP A 153 4.35 6.78 -24.20
CA ASP A 153 3.92 7.18 -25.54
C ASP A 153 5.04 6.88 -26.54
N SER A 154 4.64 6.26 -27.65
CA SER A 154 5.52 5.89 -28.77
C SER A 154 6.02 7.14 -29.49
#